data_AF-A0A1E1WS68-F1
#
_entry.id   AF-A0A1E1WS68-F1
#
_cell.length_a   1.000
_cell.length_b   1.000
_cell.length_c   1.000
_cell.angle_alpha   90.00
_cell.angle_beta   90.00
_cell.angle_gamma   90.00
#
_symmetry.space_group_name_H-M   'P 1'
#
loop_
_entity.id
_entity.type
_entity.pdbx_description
1 polymer ?
#
loop_
_entity_poly.entity_id
_entity_poly.type
_entity_poly.pdbx_seq_one_letter_code
_entity_poly.pdbx_strand_id
1 'polypeptide(L)'
;MFLFRTNTKTVLYTGDFRLSVNDISKFGYLNKDNEPILIDAMYVDTTFIGYSYENFPKRTESVEYVVEEIKKWLRDDNNGVALHTSAKIGYEFVFNEIYKKLDMKIYVNKYRWRFYSKIQHLVPSLTNNEKSTKIHSCMNWSEKTDHTKCLTNISSNINFLYIHFSARKWDNYEIDQPTINMLPSNRIDVCFATHCSRTELVHFVRHFSPKKVVGFPNPFPEKLLNNSSKASNTPLKRKVVQKEIKSPEIKVNKKVHSALLKVMFD
;
A
#
# COMPACT_ATOMS: atom_id res chain seq x y z
N MET A 1 5.11 -12.44 -14.07
CA MET A 1 6.42 -12.88 -14.61
C MET A 1 6.23 -14.12 -15.48
N PHE A 2 6.96 -14.19 -16.59
CA PHE A 2 7.01 -15.33 -17.51
C PHE A 2 8.46 -15.78 -17.69
N LEU A 3 8.71 -17.08 -17.49
CA LEU A 3 10.00 -17.71 -17.71
C LEU A 3 9.95 -18.48 -19.03
N PHE A 4 10.79 -18.10 -19.98
CA PHE A 4 10.93 -18.77 -21.27
C PHE A 4 12.22 -19.57 -21.29
N ARG A 5 12.13 -20.84 -21.68
CA ARG A 5 13.28 -21.73 -21.84
C ARG A 5 13.28 -22.31 -23.24
N THR A 6 14.40 -22.16 -23.93
CA THR A 6 14.71 -22.85 -25.18
C THR A 6 15.87 -23.80 -24.93
N ASN A 7 16.28 -24.55 -25.96
CA ASN A 7 17.45 -25.43 -25.89
C ASN A 7 18.75 -24.69 -25.58
N THR A 8 18.81 -23.36 -25.78
CA THR A 8 20.04 -22.58 -25.67
C THR A 8 19.92 -21.32 -24.81
N LYS A 9 18.71 -20.93 -24.42
CA LYS A 9 18.45 -19.67 -23.70
C LYS A 9 17.40 -19.81 -22.61
N THR A 10 17.66 -19.15 -21.49
CA THR A 10 16.67 -18.88 -20.43
C THR A 10 16.42 -17.38 -20.34
N VAL A 11 15.16 -16.97 -20.52
CA VAL A 11 14.75 -15.56 -20.51
C VAL A 11 13.66 -15.36 -19.46
N LEU A 12 13.83 -14.36 -18.58
CA LEU A 12 12.83 -13.97 -17.61
C LEU A 12 12.24 -12.60 -17.99
N TYR A 13 10.93 -12.57 -18.24
CA TYR A 13 10.18 -11.33 -18.39
C TYR A 13 9.34 -11.09 -17.15
N THR A 14 9.60 -10.00 -16.43
CA THR A 14 8.94 -9.75 -15.14
C THR A 14 7.49 -9.30 -15.30
N GLY A 15 7.19 -8.50 -16.32
CA GLY A 15 6.01 -7.63 -16.30
C GLY A 15 6.07 -6.67 -15.11
N ASP A 16 4.96 -6.02 -14.76
CA ASP A 16 4.89 -5.24 -13.53
C ASP A 16 5.00 -6.17 -12.31
N PHE A 17 5.90 -5.86 -11.37
CA PHE A 17 6.09 -6.70 -10.20
C PHE A 17 6.58 -5.92 -8.98
N ARG A 18 6.24 -6.45 -7.81
CA ARG A 18 6.91 -6.14 -6.55
C ARG A 18 6.95 -7.37 -5.70
N LEU A 19 8.15 -7.77 -5.31
CA LEU A 19 8.40 -8.95 -4.48
C LEU A 19 9.13 -8.53 -3.21
N SER A 20 8.83 -9.21 -2.10
CA SER A 20 9.69 -9.10 -0.93
C SER A 20 11.02 -9.76 -1.24
N VAL A 21 12.13 -9.14 -0.85
CA VAL A 21 13.48 -9.71 -0.95
C VAL A 21 13.54 -11.11 -0.33
N ASN A 22 12.81 -11.33 0.76
CA ASN A 22 12.78 -12.62 1.47
C ASN A 22 11.95 -13.71 0.76
N ASP A 23 11.18 -13.35 -0.27
CA ASP A 23 10.29 -14.27 -0.98
C ASP A 23 10.89 -14.80 -2.28
N ILE A 24 12.05 -14.29 -2.71
CA ILE A 24 12.66 -14.66 -4.02
C ILE A 24 12.97 -16.17 -4.07
N SER A 25 13.49 -16.74 -2.98
CA SER A 25 13.78 -18.18 -2.88
C SER A 25 12.54 -19.07 -2.92
N LYS A 26 11.34 -18.52 -2.62
CA LYS A 26 10.08 -19.28 -2.65
C LYS A 26 9.60 -19.57 -4.07
N PHE A 27 10.14 -18.89 -5.08
CA PHE A 27 9.80 -19.13 -6.48
C PHE A 27 10.53 -20.36 -7.00
N GLY A 28 9.97 -21.56 -6.75
CA GLY A 28 10.63 -22.84 -7.06
C GLY A 28 11.00 -23.06 -8.53
N TYR A 29 10.37 -22.38 -9.50
CA TYR A 29 10.80 -22.47 -10.90
C TYR A 29 11.99 -21.55 -11.24
N LEU A 30 12.25 -20.55 -10.39
CA LEU A 30 13.38 -19.63 -10.50
C LEU A 30 14.58 -20.08 -9.66
N ASN A 31 14.41 -21.10 -8.82
CA ASN A 31 15.47 -21.63 -7.97
C ASN A 31 15.61 -23.13 -8.21
N LYS A 32 16.83 -23.65 -8.22
CA LYS A 32 17.13 -25.08 -8.27
C LYS A 32 18.06 -25.39 -7.11
N ASP A 33 17.69 -26.36 -6.27
CA ASP A 33 18.49 -26.77 -5.10
C ASP A 33 18.84 -25.58 -4.16
N ASN A 34 17.87 -24.68 -3.97
CA ASN A 34 18.00 -23.40 -3.23
C ASN A 34 18.93 -22.34 -3.86
N GLU A 35 19.45 -22.57 -5.07
CA GLU A 35 20.27 -21.62 -5.81
C GLU A 35 19.49 -21.01 -6.99
N PRO A 36 19.72 -19.73 -7.34
CA PRO A 36 19.06 -19.10 -8.48
C PRO A 36 19.44 -19.80 -9.80
N ILE A 37 18.47 -20.00 -10.68
CA ILE A 37 18.75 -20.52 -12.02
C ILE A 37 19.59 -19.53 -12.84
N LEU A 38 20.36 -20.05 -13.80
CA LEU A 38 21.03 -19.20 -14.78
C LEU A 38 20.01 -18.54 -15.71
N ILE A 39 20.09 -17.22 -15.84
CA ILE A 39 19.26 -16.42 -16.75
C ILE A 39 20.15 -15.74 -17.78
N ASP A 40 19.90 -15.98 -19.07
CA ASP A 40 20.66 -15.34 -20.15
C ASP A 40 20.22 -13.89 -20.36
N ALA A 41 18.91 -13.63 -20.33
CA ALA A 41 18.38 -12.29 -20.46
C ALA A 41 17.21 -12.06 -19.51
N MET A 42 17.23 -10.92 -18.82
CA MET A 42 16.16 -10.50 -17.93
C MET A 42 15.55 -9.20 -18.43
N TYR A 43 14.25 -9.19 -18.63
CA TYR A 43 13.45 -8.01 -18.94
C TYR A 43 12.75 -7.58 -17.65
N VAL A 44 13.12 -6.41 -17.13
CA VAL A 44 12.73 -5.95 -15.79
C VAL A 44 11.91 -4.68 -15.79
N ASP A 45 10.87 -4.65 -14.96
CA ASP A 45 10.13 -3.44 -14.62
C ASP A 45 11.05 -2.44 -13.88
N THR A 46 11.22 -1.26 -14.47
CA THR A 46 12.04 -0.14 -14.00
C THR A 46 11.20 1.09 -13.68
N THR A 47 9.91 0.91 -13.37
CA THR A 47 8.97 2.00 -13.03
C THR A 47 9.55 2.96 -11.97
N PHE A 48 10.20 2.43 -10.94
CA PHE A 48 10.83 3.21 -9.86
C PHE A 48 12.35 3.00 -9.77
N ILE A 49 13.05 2.95 -10.91
CA ILE A 49 14.52 2.82 -10.94
C ILE A 49 15.27 4.10 -10.51
N GLY A 50 14.58 5.24 -10.41
CA GLY A 50 15.17 6.53 -10.04
C GLY A 50 15.68 6.56 -8.59
N TYR A 51 16.71 7.38 -8.33
CA TYR A 51 17.31 7.53 -7.00
C TYR A 51 16.34 8.04 -5.93
N SER A 52 15.32 8.80 -6.35
CA SER A 52 14.26 9.26 -5.44
C SER A 52 13.33 8.14 -4.98
N TYR A 53 13.46 6.91 -5.47
CA TYR A 53 12.64 5.78 -5.03
C TYR A 53 13.49 4.63 -4.50
N GLU A 54 14.54 4.97 -3.74
CA GLU A 54 15.49 4.01 -3.18
C GLU A 54 14.76 2.90 -2.41
N ASN A 55 13.83 3.27 -1.53
CA ASN A 55 13.06 2.36 -0.68
C ASN A 55 11.58 2.73 -0.67
N PHE A 56 10.75 1.75 -0.35
CA PHE A 56 9.34 1.93 -0.01
C PHE A 56 9.03 1.18 1.29
N PRO A 57 8.01 1.60 2.05
CA PRO A 57 7.56 0.84 3.20
C PRO A 57 7.03 -0.54 2.78
N LYS A 58 6.97 -1.45 3.76
CA LYS A 58 6.29 -2.73 3.53
C LYS A 58 4.80 -2.47 3.29
N ARG A 59 4.20 -3.30 2.43
CA ARG A 59 2.76 -3.22 2.17
C ARG A 59 1.92 -3.35 3.44
N THR A 60 2.31 -4.25 4.34
CA THR A 60 1.64 -4.46 5.63
C THR A 60 1.67 -3.20 6.50
N GLU A 61 2.82 -2.54 6.59
CA GLU A 61 2.99 -1.32 7.41
C GLU A 61 2.05 -0.22 6.93
N SER A 62 2.01 0.05 5.62
CA SER A 62 1.09 1.07 5.08
C SER A 62 -0.39 0.73 5.31
N VAL A 63 -0.75 -0.55 5.25
CA VAL A 63 -2.15 -0.97 5.42
C VAL A 63 -2.57 -0.98 6.89
N GLU A 64 -1.70 -1.34 7.82
CA GLU A 64 -2.00 -1.33 9.26
C GLU A 64 -2.42 0.07 9.74
N TYR A 65 -1.68 1.12 9.34
CA TYR A 65 -2.06 2.50 9.66
C TYR A 65 -3.43 2.86 9.07
N VAL A 66 -3.69 2.48 7.81
CA VAL A 66 -4.97 2.74 7.14
C VAL A 66 -6.13 2.08 7.86
N VAL A 67 -5.97 0.82 8.27
CA VAL A 67 -7.00 0.07 9.02
C VAL A 67 -7.36 0.78 10.32
N GLU A 68 -6.37 1.27 11.07
CA GLU A 68 -6.62 1.98 12.32
C GLU A 68 -7.36 3.30 12.11
N GLU A 69 -7.02 4.06 11.07
CA GLU A 69 -7.73 5.31 10.74
C GLU A 69 -9.16 5.05 10.24
N ILE A 70 -9.38 4.01 9.42
CA ILE A 70 -10.73 3.58 9.02
C ILE A 70 -11.56 3.21 10.26
N LYS A 71 -10.98 2.42 11.18
CA LYS A 71 -11.65 1.97 12.40
C LYS A 71 -12.05 3.14 13.30
N LYS A 72 -11.20 4.17 13.41
CA LYS A 72 -11.52 5.39 14.17
C LYS A 72 -12.63 6.19 13.48
N TRP A 73 -12.53 6.35 12.16
CA TRP A 73 -13.47 7.14 11.37
C TRP A 73 -14.89 6.56 11.39
N LEU A 74 -15.02 5.24 11.25
CA LEU A 74 -16.30 4.54 11.19
C LEU A 74 -16.98 4.36 12.57
N ARG A 75 -16.50 5.01 13.63
CA ARG A 75 -17.21 5.08 14.92
C ARG A 75 -18.47 5.95 14.84
N ASP A 76 -18.51 6.91 13.92
CA ASP A 76 -19.71 7.68 13.61
C ASP A 76 -20.52 6.96 12.53
N ASP A 77 -21.83 6.82 12.75
CA ASP A 77 -22.68 6.10 11.83
C ASP A 77 -22.90 6.81 10.48
N ASN A 78 -22.74 8.14 10.45
CA ASN A 78 -22.87 8.96 9.25
C ASN A 78 -21.58 9.00 8.42
N ASN A 79 -20.52 8.32 8.88
CA ASN A 79 -19.24 8.31 8.18
C ASN A 79 -19.12 7.15 7.19
N GLY A 80 -18.49 7.44 6.04
CA GLY A 80 -18.11 6.46 5.01
C GLY A 80 -16.63 6.57 4.65
N VAL A 81 -16.12 5.59 3.92
CA VAL A 81 -14.71 5.57 3.46
C VAL A 81 -14.63 5.35 1.96
N ALA A 82 -13.95 6.26 1.28
CA ALA A 82 -13.63 6.18 -0.14
C ALA A 82 -12.16 5.78 -0.32
N LEU A 83 -11.91 4.57 -0.84
CA LEU A 83 -10.57 4.09 -1.18
C LEU A 83 -10.24 4.43 -2.63
N HIS A 84 -9.17 5.19 -2.85
CA HIS A 84 -8.69 5.63 -4.16
C HIS A 84 -7.40 4.90 -4.53
N THR A 85 -7.50 3.96 -5.47
CA THR A 85 -6.38 3.13 -5.93
C THR A 85 -5.78 3.68 -7.22
N SER A 86 -4.45 3.83 -7.28
CA SER A 86 -3.79 4.40 -8.47
C SER A 86 -3.86 3.51 -9.72
N ALA A 87 -4.25 2.25 -9.56
CA ALA A 87 -4.46 1.29 -10.65
C ALA A 87 -5.81 0.57 -10.49
N LYS A 88 -6.29 -0.05 -11.58
CA LYS A 88 -7.54 -0.82 -11.58
C LYS A 88 -7.41 -2.14 -10.82
N ILE A 89 -6.25 -2.80 -10.88
CA ILE A 89 -5.95 -4.10 -10.26
C ILE A 89 -4.63 -3.94 -9.50
N GLY A 90 -4.37 -4.77 -8.48
CA GLY A 90 -3.13 -4.76 -7.69
C GLY A 90 -3.30 -4.29 -6.24
N TYR A 91 -4.54 -4.01 -5.83
CA TYR A 91 -4.92 -3.55 -4.48
C TYR A 91 -5.73 -4.60 -3.71
N GLU A 92 -5.85 -5.81 -4.25
CA GLU A 92 -6.57 -6.94 -3.65
C GLU A 92 -6.05 -7.26 -2.25
N PHE A 93 -4.73 -7.19 -2.06
CA PHE A 93 -4.09 -7.32 -0.75
C PHE A 93 -4.63 -6.30 0.26
N VAL A 94 -4.77 -5.03 -0.13
CA VAL A 94 -5.28 -3.97 0.73
C VAL A 94 -6.73 -4.26 1.12
N PHE A 95 -7.56 -4.64 0.16
CA PHE A 95 -8.96 -4.97 0.41
C PHE A 95 -9.10 -6.16 1.37
N ASN A 96 -8.32 -7.22 1.15
CA ASN A 96 -8.33 -8.40 2.00
C ASN A 96 -7.85 -8.11 3.43
N GLU A 97 -6.80 -7.31 3.60
CA GLU A 97 -6.32 -6.94 4.95
C GLU A 97 -7.31 -6.02 5.69
N ILE A 98 -7.94 -5.07 4.99
CA ILE A 98 -9.03 -4.26 5.59
C ILE A 98 -10.17 -5.17 6.05
N TYR A 99 -10.64 -6.06 5.18
CA TYR A 99 -11.72 -6.99 5.50
C TYR A 99 -11.35 -7.90 6.70
N LYS A 100 -10.15 -8.48 6.68
CA LYS A 100 -9.67 -9.36 7.76
C LYS A 100 -9.61 -8.66 9.12
N LYS A 101 -9.30 -7.37 9.15
CA LYS A 101 -9.12 -6.62 10.40
C LYS A 101 -10.39 -5.95 10.92
N LEU A 102 -11.32 -5.61 10.02
CA LEU A 102 -12.53 -4.87 10.37
C LEU A 102 -13.82 -5.70 10.22
N ASP A 103 -13.73 -6.87 9.60
CA ASP A 103 -14.87 -7.70 9.18
C ASP A 103 -15.89 -6.94 8.32
N MET A 104 -15.40 -5.96 7.54
CA MET A 104 -16.21 -5.15 6.64
C MET A 104 -15.76 -5.37 5.20
N LYS A 105 -16.71 -5.74 4.33
CA LYS A 105 -16.43 -5.85 2.89
C LYS A 105 -16.21 -4.48 2.26
N ILE A 106 -15.58 -4.43 1.10
CA ILE A 106 -15.37 -3.23 0.32
C ILE A 106 -16.27 -3.31 -0.90
N TYR A 107 -17.14 -2.32 -1.04
CA TYR A 107 -18.01 -2.22 -2.20
C TYR A 107 -17.21 -1.81 -3.43
N VAL A 108 -17.43 -2.53 -4.53
CA VAL A 108 -16.96 -2.20 -5.87
C VAL A 108 -18.14 -2.12 -6.81
N ASN A 109 -18.09 -1.19 -7.75
CA ASN A 109 -19.18 -1.02 -8.71
C ASN A 109 -19.35 -2.24 -9.63
N LYS A 110 -20.46 -2.25 -10.38
CA LYS A 110 -20.80 -3.34 -11.32
C LYS A 110 -19.67 -3.66 -12.32
N TYR A 111 -18.95 -2.64 -12.80
CA TYR A 111 -17.87 -2.84 -13.76
C TYR A 111 -16.72 -3.67 -13.16
N ARG A 112 -16.18 -3.26 -12.00
CA ARG A 112 -15.11 -4.01 -11.30
C ARG A 112 -15.61 -5.38 -10.82
N TRP A 113 -16.86 -5.45 -10.36
CA TRP A 113 -17.46 -6.70 -9.91
C TRP A 113 -17.53 -7.78 -10.99
N ARG A 114 -17.71 -7.43 -12.27
CA ARG A 114 -17.70 -8.41 -13.38
C ARG A 114 -16.42 -9.25 -13.41
N PHE A 115 -15.28 -8.65 -13.07
CA PHE A 115 -14.01 -9.36 -12.94
C PHE A 115 -13.92 -10.07 -11.58
N TYR A 116 -14.10 -9.33 -10.48
CA TYR A 116 -13.86 -9.88 -9.14
C TYR A 116 -14.82 -11.00 -8.73
N SER A 117 -16.05 -11.01 -9.21
CA SER A 117 -17.00 -12.11 -9.00
C SER A 117 -16.50 -13.45 -9.54
N LYS A 118 -15.57 -13.45 -10.52
CA LYS A 118 -14.96 -14.67 -11.06
C LYS A 118 -13.79 -15.19 -10.24
N ILE A 119 -13.22 -14.35 -9.37
CA ILE A 119 -12.07 -14.67 -8.53
C ILE A 119 -12.35 -14.41 -7.04
N GLN A 120 -13.62 -14.50 -6.64
CA GLN A 120 -14.05 -14.15 -5.28
C GLN A 120 -13.33 -14.96 -4.20
N HIS A 121 -12.90 -16.19 -4.50
CA HIS A 121 -12.10 -17.01 -3.60
C HIS A 121 -10.72 -16.40 -3.28
N LEU A 122 -10.16 -15.54 -4.15
CA LEU A 122 -8.92 -14.80 -3.92
C LEU A 122 -9.16 -13.43 -3.27
N VAL A 123 -10.36 -12.87 -3.43
CA VAL A 123 -10.76 -11.55 -2.93
C VAL A 123 -12.12 -11.60 -2.21
N PRO A 124 -12.21 -12.34 -1.09
CA PRO A 124 -13.47 -12.47 -0.35
C PRO A 124 -13.95 -11.14 0.25
N SER A 125 -13.03 -10.18 0.34
CA SER A 125 -13.25 -8.82 0.83
C SER A 125 -14.21 -7.98 0.00
N LEU A 126 -14.46 -8.33 -1.27
CA LEU A 126 -15.23 -7.48 -2.16
C LEU A 126 -16.73 -7.85 -2.20
N THR A 127 -17.56 -6.84 -2.43
CA THR A 127 -19.01 -6.97 -2.63
C THR A 127 -19.49 -5.98 -3.70
N ASN A 128 -20.58 -6.29 -4.39
CA ASN A 128 -21.32 -5.33 -5.23
C ASN A 128 -22.63 -4.87 -4.60
N ASN A 129 -22.87 -5.19 -3.34
CA ASN A 129 -24.00 -4.67 -2.58
C ASN A 129 -23.57 -3.41 -1.81
N GLU A 130 -23.91 -2.24 -2.35
CA GLU A 130 -23.56 -0.94 -1.74
C GLU A 130 -24.14 -0.76 -0.33
N LYS A 131 -25.27 -1.42 -0.02
CA LYS A 131 -25.92 -1.31 1.29
C LYS A 131 -25.27 -2.16 2.38
N SER A 132 -24.38 -3.08 1.99
CA SER A 132 -23.75 -4.02 2.93
C SER A 132 -22.48 -3.50 3.59
N THR A 133 -22.02 -2.29 3.24
CA THR A 133 -20.77 -1.73 3.76
C THR A 133 -20.72 -0.21 3.65
N LYS A 134 -19.91 0.41 4.51
CA LYS A 134 -19.60 1.84 4.48
C LYS A 134 -18.27 2.15 3.79
N ILE A 135 -17.58 1.13 3.26
CA ILE A 135 -16.29 1.26 2.60
C ILE A 135 -16.46 0.94 1.11
N HIS A 136 -16.05 1.84 0.22
CA HIS A 136 -16.06 1.58 -1.22
C HIS A 136 -14.72 1.88 -1.89
N SER A 137 -14.45 1.17 -2.98
CA SER A 137 -13.38 1.51 -3.91
C SER A 137 -13.90 2.55 -4.90
N CYS A 138 -13.46 3.79 -4.72
CA CYS A 138 -13.84 4.93 -5.54
C CYS A 138 -13.03 4.94 -6.85
N MET A 139 -13.71 5.31 -7.95
CA MET A 139 -13.06 5.46 -9.26
C MET A 139 -12.75 6.90 -9.64
N ASN A 140 -13.35 7.87 -8.94
CA ASN A 140 -13.03 9.28 -9.14
C ASN A 140 -11.78 9.62 -8.32
N TRP A 141 -10.81 10.34 -8.88
CA TRP A 141 -9.57 10.66 -8.15
C TRP A 141 -9.64 11.96 -7.31
N SER A 142 -10.74 12.69 -7.40
CA SER A 142 -10.96 13.95 -6.68
C SER A 142 -11.94 13.75 -5.54
N GLU A 143 -11.69 14.39 -4.41
CA GLU A 143 -12.60 14.41 -3.27
C GLU A 143 -13.79 15.34 -3.52
N LYS A 144 -13.65 16.26 -4.48
CA LYS A 144 -14.70 17.23 -4.85
C LYS A 144 -15.75 16.65 -5.79
N THR A 145 -15.45 15.52 -6.42
CA THR A 145 -16.40 14.85 -7.31
C THR A 145 -17.33 13.97 -6.50
N ASP A 146 -18.61 13.99 -6.84
CA ASP A 146 -19.57 13.10 -6.22
C ASP A 146 -19.19 11.62 -6.38
N HIS A 147 -19.81 10.78 -5.55
CA HIS A 147 -19.58 9.35 -5.58
C HIS A 147 -20.51 8.61 -6.55
N THR A 148 -21.24 9.28 -7.46
CA THR A 148 -22.27 8.65 -8.31
C THR A 148 -21.73 7.58 -9.25
N LYS A 149 -20.45 7.68 -9.64
CA LYS A 149 -19.79 6.66 -10.48
C LYS A 149 -19.44 5.38 -9.73
N CYS A 150 -19.34 5.45 -8.40
CA CYS A 150 -19.10 4.29 -7.56
C CYS A 150 -20.38 3.84 -6.88
N LEU A 151 -21.04 4.70 -6.11
CA LEU A 151 -22.26 4.45 -5.37
C LEU A 151 -23.48 4.90 -6.17
N THR A 152 -24.50 4.07 -6.26
CA THR A 152 -25.73 4.37 -7.02
C THR A 152 -26.76 5.13 -6.20
N ASN A 153 -26.80 4.92 -4.88
CA ASN A 153 -27.67 5.65 -3.96
C ASN A 153 -26.86 6.21 -2.78
N ILE A 154 -26.51 7.49 -2.84
CA ILE A 154 -25.80 8.17 -1.75
C ILE A 154 -26.82 8.92 -0.91
N SER A 155 -26.89 8.61 0.39
CA SER A 155 -27.55 9.49 1.35
C SER A 155 -26.82 10.83 1.34
N SER A 156 -27.55 11.93 1.22
CA SER A 156 -27.04 13.30 1.10
C SER A 156 -26.15 13.76 2.27
N ASN A 157 -26.07 12.98 3.36
CA ASN A 157 -25.38 13.35 4.59
C ASN A 157 -24.18 12.46 4.96
N ILE A 158 -23.68 11.61 4.04
CA ILE A 158 -22.50 10.78 4.36
C ILE A 158 -21.22 11.62 4.31
N ASN A 159 -20.48 11.61 5.41
CA ASN A 159 -19.17 12.25 5.51
C ASN A 159 -18.05 11.25 5.19
N PHE A 160 -17.33 11.47 4.10
CA PHE A 160 -16.32 10.54 3.61
C PHE A 160 -14.91 10.86 4.12
N LEU A 161 -14.18 9.80 4.49
CA LEU A 161 -12.71 9.78 4.58
C LEU A 161 -12.15 9.29 3.24
N TYR A 162 -11.30 10.11 2.63
CA TYR A 162 -10.68 9.84 1.32
C TYR A 162 -9.28 9.28 1.51
N ILE A 163 -9.07 8.02 1.11
CA ILE A 163 -7.78 7.33 1.29
C ILE A 163 -7.15 7.10 -0.07
N HIS A 164 -6.09 7.83 -0.38
CA HIS A 164 -5.39 7.80 -1.66
C HIS A 164 -4.10 7.01 -1.58
N PHE A 165 -4.06 5.87 -2.27
CA PHE A 165 -2.86 5.06 -2.34
C PHE A 165 -1.98 5.49 -3.51
N SER A 166 -0.75 5.95 -3.22
CA SER A 166 0.22 6.34 -4.24
C SER A 166 1.65 6.19 -3.74
N ALA A 167 2.50 5.52 -4.51
CA ALA A 167 3.95 5.52 -4.28
C ALA A 167 4.63 6.78 -4.82
N ARG A 168 4.09 7.39 -5.89
CA ARG A 168 4.71 8.54 -6.57
C ARG A 168 4.78 9.81 -5.72
N LYS A 169 3.99 9.90 -4.65
CA LYS A 169 4.00 11.02 -3.71
C LYS A 169 5.12 10.92 -2.65
N TRP A 170 5.84 9.80 -2.63
CA TRP A 170 6.92 9.50 -1.68
C TRP A 170 8.25 9.40 -2.42
N ASP A 171 8.60 10.47 -3.13
CA ASP A 171 9.96 10.63 -3.62
C ASP A 171 10.89 10.98 -2.44
N ASN A 172 12.10 10.43 -2.46
CA ASN A 172 13.10 10.48 -1.41
C ASN A 172 12.60 9.93 -0.05
N TYR A 173 11.77 8.89 -0.08
CA TYR A 173 11.30 8.23 1.14
C TYR A 173 12.46 7.68 1.98
N GLU A 174 12.45 8.05 3.26
CA GLU A 174 13.34 7.48 4.28
C GLU A 174 12.56 6.52 5.19
N ILE A 175 13.18 5.42 5.61
CA ILE A 175 12.50 4.37 6.42
C ILE A 175 11.87 4.91 7.71
N ASP A 176 12.46 5.96 8.29
CA ASP A 176 11.94 6.56 9.52
C ASP A 176 10.78 7.55 9.29
N GLN A 177 10.47 7.89 8.03
CA GLN A 177 9.34 8.76 7.69
C GLN A 177 7.98 8.04 7.80
N PRO A 178 6.89 8.77 8.09
CA PRO A 178 5.54 8.23 8.05
C PRO A 178 5.18 7.63 6.69
N THR A 179 4.42 6.54 6.70
CA THR A 179 3.88 5.90 5.50
C THR A 179 2.58 6.55 5.03
N ILE A 180 2.06 7.51 5.79
CA ILE A 180 0.82 8.23 5.53
C ILE A 180 1.02 9.73 5.73
N ASN A 181 0.28 10.53 4.96
CA ASN A 181 0.15 11.97 5.16
C ASN A 181 -1.33 12.29 5.39
N MET A 182 -1.64 12.85 6.56
CA MET A 182 -2.97 13.39 6.87
C MET A 182 -3.10 14.77 6.25
N LEU A 183 -4.16 15.00 5.50
CA LEU A 183 -4.42 16.23 4.77
C LEU A 183 -5.78 16.81 5.21
N PRO A 184 -6.01 18.12 4.97
CA PRO A 184 -7.32 18.73 5.16
C PRO A 184 -8.43 18.01 4.37
N SER A 185 -9.69 18.29 4.71
CA SER A 185 -10.87 17.73 4.02
C SER A 185 -10.98 16.20 4.12
N ASN A 186 -10.66 15.64 5.29
CA ASN A 186 -10.76 14.20 5.58
C ASN A 186 -9.99 13.35 4.58
N ARG A 187 -8.76 13.75 4.22
CA ARG A 187 -7.93 13.05 3.25
C ARG A 187 -6.71 12.43 3.91
N ILE A 188 -6.41 11.20 3.52
CA ILE A 188 -5.20 10.48 3.87
C ILE A 188 -4.53 10.06 2.56
N ASP A 189 -3.31 10.53 2.32
CA ASP A 189 -2.46 9.91 1.32
C ASP A 189 -1.66 8.78 1.97
N VAL A 190 -1.48 7.67 1.25
CA VAL A 190 -0.82 6.45 1.72
C VAL A 190 0.27 6.04 0.75
N CYS A 191 1.49 5.88 1.25
CA CYS A 191 2.61 5.33 0.50
C CYS A 191 2.35 3.85 0.24
N PHE A 192 1.94 3.52 -0.98
CA PHE A 192 1.68 2.13 -1.35
C PHE A 192 2.18 1.86 -2.77
N ALA A 193 3.25 1.08 -2.88
CA ALA A 193 3.84 0.69 -4.15
C ALA A 193 3.38 -0.71 -4.58
N THR A 194 2.88 -0.79 -5.81
CA THR A 194 2.59 -2.03 -6.54
C THR A 194 3.81 -2.54 -7.32
N HIS A 195 4.84 -1.70 -7.50
CA HIS A 195 6.09 -2.00 -8.19
C HIS A 195 7.29 -1.93 -7.22
N CYS A 196 8.37 -2.65 -7.53
CA CYS A 196 9.60 -2.64 -6.75
C CYS A 196 10.14 -1.22 -6.53
N SER A 197 10.66 -0.96 -5.32
CA SER A 197 11.60 0.15 -5.13
C SER A 197 12.89 -0.14 -5.90
N ARG A 198 13.73 0.88 -6.06
CA ARG A 198 15.04 0.72 -6.68
C ARG A 198 15.92 -0.31 -5.97
N THR A 199 15.95 -0.31 -4.63
CA THR A 199 16.71 -1.31 -3.86
C THR A 199 16.15 -2.72 -4.06
N GLU A 200 14.82 -2.90 -3.96
CA GLU A 200 14.15 -4.19 -4.18
C GLU A 200 14.48 -4.74 -5.59
N LEU A 201 14.42 -3.88 -6.61
CA LEU A 201 14.72 -4.22 -8.00
C LEU A 201 16.20 -4.58 -8.22
N VAL A 202 17.13 -3.76 -7.72
CA VAL A 202 18.57 -4.03 -7.84
C VAL A 202 18.93 -5.33 -7.13
N HIS A 203 18.36 -5.58 -5.95
CA HIS A 203 18.55 -6.84 -5.24
C HIS A 203 18.05 -8.03 -6.08
N PHE A 204 16.85 -7.94 -6.65
CA PHE A 204 16.28 -8.98 -7.51
C PHE A 204 17.20 -9.30 -8.71
N VAL A 205 17.69 -8.28 -9.41
CA VAL A 205 18.58 -8.49 -10.57
C VAL A 205 19.92 -9.10 -10.13
N ARG A 206 20.50 -8.62 -9.03
CA ARG A 206 21.76 -9.17 -8.49
C ARG A 206 21.63 -10.62 -8.05
N HIS A 207 20.51 -10.98 -7.43
CA HIS A 207 20.26 -12.34 -6.98
C HIS A 207 20.36 -13.36 -8.14
N PHE A 208 19.81 -13.03 -9.31
CA PHE A 208 19.88 -13.93 -10.48
C PHE A 208 21.11 -13.71 -11.38
N SER A 209 21.80 -12.58 -11.23
CA SER A 209 23.01 -12.23 -12.01
C SER A 209 22.92 -12.59 -13.51
N PRO A 210 21.90 -12.10 -14.24
CA PRO A 210 21.69 -12.47 -15.63
C PRO A 210 22.78 -11.91 -16.55
N LYS A 211 23.08 -12.59 -17.66
CA LYS A 211 24.10 -12.13 -18.63
C LYS A 211 23.73 -10.81 -19.31
N LYS A 212 22.43 -10.53 -19.45
CA LYS A 212 21.88 -9.30 -20.03
C LYS A 212 20.66 -8.83 -19.24
N VAL A 213 20.56 -7.52 -19.00
CA VAL A 213 19.39 -6.88 -18.39
C VAL A 213 18.81 -5.85 -19.35
N VAL A 214 17.50 -5.89 -19.56
CA VAL A 214 16.76 -4.91 -20.35
C VAL A 214 15.66 -4.33 -19.47
N GLY A 215 15.71 -3.02 -19.20
CA GLY A 215 14.70 -2.35 -18.41
C GLY A 215 13.50 -1.87 -19.25
N PHE A 216 12.31 -1.86 -18.65
CA PHE A 216 11.11 -1.21 -19.19
C PHE A 216 10.27 -0.60 -18.04
N PRO A 217 9.65 0.58 -18.20
CA PRO A 217 9.64 1.40 -19.40
C PRO A 217 10.97 2.15 -19.64
N ASN A 218 11.86 2.20 -18.64
CA ASN A 218 13.14 2.89 -18.71
C ASN A 218 14.31 1.91 -18.86
N PRO A 219 15.41 2.26 -19.55
CA PRO A 219 16.61 1.43 -19.59
C PRO A 219 17.15 1.11 -18.18
N PHE A 220 17.65 -0.11 -17.99
CA PHE A 220 18.28 -0.50 -16.74
C PHE A 220 19.73 0.04 -16.69
N PRO A 221 20.14 0.84 -15.69
CA PRO A 221 21.49 1.37 -15.65
C PRO A 221 22.50 0.30 -15.18
N GLU A 222 23.39 -0.17 -16.06
CA GLU A 222 24.35 -1.24 -15.77
C GLU A 222 25.29 -0.90 -14.59
N LYS A 223 25.62 0.39 -14.40
CA LYS A 223 26.42 0.87 -13.26
C LYS A 223 25.88 0.46 -11.88
N LEU A 224 24.59 0.13 -11.78
CA LEU A 224 23.98 -0.35 -10.54
C LEU A 224 24.44 -1.75 -10.15
N LEU A 225 24.94 -2.54 -11.09
CA LEU A 225 25.49 -3.87 -10.79
C LEU A 225 26.96 -3.79 -10.34
N ASN A 226 27.69 -2.78 -10.82
CA ASN A 226 29.13 -2.61 -10.54
C ASN A 226 29.42 -1.97 -9.18
N ASN A 227 28.47 -1.21 -8.62
CA ASN A 227 28.63 -0.63 -7.29
C ASN A 227 28.50 -1.72 -6.22
N SER A 228 29.64 -2.27 -5.80
CA SER A 228 29.82 -3.17 -4.66
C SER A 228 29.60 -2.49 -3.30
N SER A 229 29.00 -1.30 -3.26
CA SER A 229 28.59 -0.70 -2.00
C SER A 229 27.61 -1.66 -1.33
N LYS A 230 27.97 -2.01 -0.08
CA LYS A 230 27.24 -2.85 0.87
C LYS A 230 25.80 -2.35 1.02
N ALA A 231 24.94 -2.62 0.04
CA ALA A 231 23.51 -2.60 0.26
C ALA A 231 23.30 -3.71 1.28
N SER A 232 23.05 -3.34 2.53
CA SER A 232 22.66 -4.28 3.57
C SER A 232 21.54 -5.13 2.99
N ASN A 233 21.81 -6.43 2.80
CA ASN A 233 20.82 -7.41 2.36
C ASN A 233 19.72 -7.63 3.41
N THR A 234 19.80 -6.92 4.53
CA THR A 234 18.73 -6.85 5.53
C THR A 234 17.85 -5.66 5.20
N PRO A 235 16.52 -5.85 5.09
CA PRO A 235 15.58 -4.72 5.08
C PRO A 235 15.92 -3.80 6.24
N LEU A 236 16.15 -2.52 5.94
CA LEU A 236 16.48 -1.53 6.97
C LEU A 236 15.37 -1.56 8.02
N LYS A 237 15.72 -1.96 9.25
CA LYS A 237 14.78 -1.99 10.37
C LYS A 237 14.63 -0.56 10.88
N ARG A 238 13.39 -0.09 10.94
CA ARG A 238 13.06 1.19 11.55
C ARG A 238 13.54 1.20 13.00
N LYS A 239 14.05 2.34 13.48
CA LYS A 239 14.21 2.53 14.92
C LYS A 239 12.81 2.59 15.53
N VAL A 240 12.51 1.72 16.50
CA VAL A 240 11.25 1.79 17.25
C VAL A 240 11.27 3.09 18.04
N VAL A 241 10.71 4.15 17.49
CA VAL A 241 10.38 5.33 18.27
C VAL A 241 9.08 4.99 18.99
N GLN A 242 9.18 4.62 20.27
CA GLN A 242 8.05 4.71 21.18
C GLN A 242 7.63 6.19 21.19
N LYS A 243 6.64 6.56 20.39
CA LYS A 243 5.91 7.80 20.63
C LYS A 243 5.12 7.55 21.91
N GLU A 244 5.70 7.92 23.05
CA GLU A 244 4.90 8.36 24.18
C GLU A 244 3.98 9.46 23.64
N ILE A 245 2.70 9.12 23.46
CA ILE A 245 1.68 10.10 23.22
C ILE A 245 1.60 10.87 24.55
N LYS A 246 2.36 11.97 24.66
CA LYS A 246 2.12 12.93 25.72
C LYS A 246 0.73 13.51 25.47
N SER A 247 -0.23 13.02 26.24
CA SER A 247 -1.52 13.67 26.44
C SER A 247 -1.26 15.17 26.69
N PRO A 248 -2.03 16.08 26.08
CA PRO A 248 -1.89 17.50 26.39
C PRO A 248 -2.07 17.67 27.91
N GLU A 249 -1.13 18.35 28.56
CA GLU A 249 -1.26 18.71 29.97
C GLU A 249 -2.52 19.55 30.15
N ILE A 250 -3.58 18.92 30.66
CA ILE A 250 -4.75 19.63 31.16
C ILE A 250 -4.29 20.30 32.45
N LYS A 251 -4.01 21.61 32.39
CA LYS A 251 -3.88 22.44 33.59
C LYS A 251 -5.25 22.51 34.26
N VAL A 252 -5.50 21.59 35.19
CA VAL A 252 -6.65 21.67 36.09
C VAL A 252 -6.39 22.84 37.05
N ASN A 253 -7.16 23.92 36.90
CA ASN A 253 -7.12 25.03 37.82
C ASN A 253 -7.74 24.57 39.17
N LYS A 254 -6.90 24.31 40.18
CA LYS A 254 -7.29 23.77 41.50
C LYS A 254 -8.02 24.77 42.41
N LYS A 255 -8.79 25.70 41.86
CA LYS A 255 -9.67 26.57 42.65
C LYS A 255 -11.11 26.41 42.19
N VAL A 256 -11.84 25.57 42.91
CA VAL A 256 -13.29 25.52 42.84
C VAL A 256 -13.82 26.82 43.46
N HIS A 257 -14.70 27.51 42.73
CA HIS A 257 -15.32 28.74 43.22
C HIS A 257 -16.16 28.41 44.46
N SER A 258 -15.89 29.06 45.60
CA SER A 258 -16.59 28.79 46.87
C SER A 258 -18.11 28.96 46.78
N ALA A 259 -18.58 29.83 45.86
CA ALA A 259 -19.98 30.00 45.55
C ALA A 259 -20.64 28.74 44.96
N LEU A 260 -19.89 27.93 44.19
CA LEU A 260 -20.41 26.69 43.59
C LEU A 260 -20.59 25.58 44.64
N LEU A 261 -19.74 25.54 45.66
CA LEU A 261 -19.85 24.56 46.75
C LEU A 261 -21.07 24.81 47.65
N LYS A 262 -21.47 26.07 47.85
CA LYS A 262 -22.68 26.40 48.62
C LYS A 262 -23.97 25.97 47.94
N VAL A 263 -24.02 25.98 46.61
CA VAL A 263 -25.21 25.57 45.84
C VAL A 263 -25.35 24.05 45.76
N MET A 264 -24.27 23.31 45.96
CA MET A 264 -24.27 21.84 45.84
C MET A 264 -24.53 21.12 47.18
N PHE A 265 -24.37 21.80 48.31
CA PHE A 265 -24.36 21.16 49.64
C PHE A 265 -25.28 21.83 50.68
N ASP A 266 -26.08 22.83 50.29
CA ASP A 266 -27.26 23.33 51.00
C ASP A 266 -28.51 23.10 50.12
#